data_AF-A0A1D9MFX6-F1
#
_entry.id   AF-A0A1D9MFX6-F1
#
_cell.length_a   1.000
_cell.length_b   1.000
_cell.length_c   1.000
_cell.angle_alpha   90.00
_cell.angle_beta   90.00
_cell.angle_gamma   90.00
#
_symmetry.space_group_name_H-M   'P 1'
#
loop_
_entity.id
_entity.type
_entity.pdbx_description
1 polymer ?
#
loop_
_entity_poly.entity_id
_entity_poly.type
_entity_poly.pdbx_seq_one_letter_code
_entity_poly.pdbx_strand_id
1 'polypeptide(L)'
;MLRREERDRFEAATGFGGASGMKPAGEFHASVDYQSVRCHGREFRLGPIQAQVVRILHAAAKQGDPWQSGKAVLSQAGSRSLKMADVFKSKKDWPLLIESNGRGAYRLAGL
;
A
#
# COMPACT_ATOMS: atom_id res chain seq x y z
N MET A 1 12.23 -4.36 20.39
CA MET A 1 11.12 -4.30 21.38
C MET A 1 10.36 -3.01 21.11
N LEU A 2 9.08 -2.88 20.78
CA LEU A 2 7.87 -3.71 20.57
C LEU A 2 7.59 -3.86 19.05
N ARG A 3 6.75 -4.72 18.47
CA ARG A 3 5.93 -5.87 18.90
C ARG A 3 5.68 -6.64 17.60
N ARG A 4 6.33 -7.79 17.45
CA ARG A 4 6.16 -8.71 16.31
C ARG A 4 4.88 -9.55 16.44
N GLU A 5 4.01 -9.21 17.41
CA GLU A 5 2.95 -10.07 17.95
C GLU A 5 1.52 -9.52 17.76
N GLU A 6 1.32 -8.48 16.94
CA GLU A 6 -0.05 -8.04 16.57
C GLU A 6 -0.37 -8.28 15.08
N ARG A 7 0.41 -9.16 14.43
CA ARG A 7 0.22 -9.51 13.01
C ARG A 7 -0.91 -10.51 12.75
N ASP A 8 -1.54 -11.07 13.79
CA ASP A 8 -2.37 -12.28 13.70
C ASP A 8 -3.85 -12.13 14.09
N ARG A 9 -4.35 -10.93 14.47
CA ARG A 9 -5.67 -10.86 15.15
C ARG A 9 -6.89 -10.49 14.29
N PHE A 10 -6.75 -10.03 13.06
CA PHE A 10 -7.89 -9.43 12.33
C PHE A 10 -8.29 -10.19 11.05
N GLU A 11 -8.33 -11.52 11.08
CA GLU A 11 -8.87 -12.37 9.99
C GLU A 11 -10.41 -12.43 9.93
N ALA A 12 -11.16 -11.73 10.78
CA ALA A 12 -12.57 -12.09 11.02
C ALA A 12 -13.68 -11.26 10.34
N ALA A 13 -13.42 -10.20 9.54
CA ALA A 13 -14.48 -9.19 9.33
C ALA A 13 -14.97 -8.86 7.91
N THR A 14 -14.47 -9.46 6.82
CA THR A 14 -15.03 -9.12 5.48
C THR A 14 -15.40 -10.36 4.68
N GLY A 15 -16.57 -10.91 5.02
CA GLY A 15 -17.31 -11.82 4.16
C GLY A 15 -18.02 -11.07 3.02
N PHE A 16 -18.22 -11.81 1.92
CA PHE A 16 -19.00 -11.52 0.69
C PHE A 16 -18.40 -10.55 -0.34
N GLY A 17 -18.23 -10.90 -1.62
CA GLY A 17 -18.60 -12.13 -2.34
C GLY A 17 -17.92 -12.22 -3.71
N GLY A 18 -17.78 -13.45 -4.22
CA GLY A 18 -17.22 -13.75 -5.53
C GLY A 18 -16.34 -15.01 -5.49
N ALA A 19 -16.97 -16.18 -5.54
CA ALA A 19 -16.28 -17.46 -5.70
C ALA A 19 -15.66 -17.55 -7.11
N SER A 20 -14.35 -17.35 -7.22
CA SER A 20 -13.49 -18.09 -8.15
C SER A 20 -12.02 -17.90 -7.77
N GLY A 21 -11.41 -18.97 -7.29
CA GLY A 21 -9.97 -19.08 -7.09
C GLY A 21 -9.47 -18.52 -5.77
N MET A 22 -9.00 -19.43 -4.91
CA MET A 22 -7.88 -19.15 -4.01
C MET A 22 -6.68 -18.71 -4.89
N LYS A 23 -6.65 -17.45 -5.35
CA LYS A 23 -5.44 -16.84 -5.88
C LYS A 23 -4.45 -16.78 -4.71
N PRO A 24 -3.16 -17.12 -4.93
CA PRO A 24 -2.20 -17.14 -3.85
C PRO A 24 -2.23 -15.80 -3.12
N ALA A 25 -2.26 -15.86 -1.80
CA ALA A 25 -2.16 -14.69 -0.95
C ALA A 25 -0.92 -13.89 -1.37
N GLY A 26 -1.10 -12.72 -1.99
CA GLY A 26 0.02 -11.79 -2.22
C GLY A 26 -0.06 -10.87 -3.44
N GLU A 27 -0.81 -11.19 -4.49
CA GLU A 27 -0.67 -10.45 -5.76
C GLU A 27 -1.34 -9.06 -5.72
N PHE A 28 -0.54 -8.01 -5.88
CA PHE A 28 -1.00 -6.63 -5.99
C PHE A 28 -1.82 -6.39 -7.26
N HIS A 29 -2.99 -5.78 -7.12
CA HIS A 29 -3.85 -5.37 -8.25
C HIS A 29 -4.30 -3.92 -8.07
N ALA A 30 -4.38 -3.16 -9.15
CA ALA A 30 -4.86 -1.77 -9.12
C ALA A 30 -5.74 -1.45 -10.34
N SER A 31 -6.71 -0.56 -10.16
CA SER A 31 -7.41 0.11 -11.26
C SER A 31 -6.43 0.96 -12.08
N VAL A 32 -6.81 1.33 -13.31
CA VAL A 32 -6.01 2.17 -14.21
C VAL A 32 -5.62 3.50 -13.55
N ASP A 33 -6.56 4.06 -12.78
CA ASP A 33 -6.45 5.29 -12.00
C ASP A 33 -5.85 5.10 -10.60
N TYR A 34 -5.59 3.86 -10.17
CA TYR A 34 -5.08 3.52 -8.83
C TYR A 34 -5.95 3.97 -7.66
N GLN A 35 -7.20 4.40 -7.88
CA GLN A 35 -8.12 4.72 -6.80
C GLN A 35 -8.70 3.47 -6.13
N SER A 36 -8.69 2.34 -6.82
CA SER A 36 -9.10 1.05 -6.28
C SER A 36 -7.92 0.09 -6.35
N VAL A 37 -7.40 -0.29 -5.20
CA VAL A 37 -6.19 -1.14 -5.09
C VAL A 37 -6.47 -2.32 -4.19
N ARG A 38 -6.08 -3.52 -4.62
CA ARG A 38 -6.18 -4.75 -3.83
C ARG A 38 -4.79 -5.29 -3.53
N CYS A 39 -4.49 -5.48 -2.24
CA CYS A 39 -3.22 -6.01 -1.77
C CYS A 39 -3.43 -6.86 -0.51
N HIS A 40 -2.75 -8.01 -0.40
CA HIS A 40 -2.91 -8.96 0.72
C HIS A 40 -4.38 -9.32 1.01
N GLY A 41 -5.19 -9.50 -0.05
CA GLY A 41 -6.62 -9.82 0.07
C GLY A 41 -7.52 -8.65 0.48
N ARG A 42 -6.96 -7.46 0.76
CA ARG A 42 -7.70 -6.26 1.17
C ARG A 42 -7.84 -5.25 0.05
N GLU A 43 -8.99 -4.58 -0.02
CA GLU A 43 -9.24 -3.48 -0.94
C GLU A 43 -9.05 -2.12 -0.26
N PHE A 44 -8.39 -1.20 -0.96
CA PHE A 44 -8.15 0.17 -0.56
C PHE A 44 -8.77 1.11 -1.59
N ARG A 45 -9.64 2.00 -1.12
CA ARG A 45 -10.09 3.16 -1.90
C ARG A 45 -9.21 4.36 -1.60
N LEU A 46 -8.49 4.83 -2.60
CA LEU A 46 -7.46 5.85 -2.48
C LEU A 46 -7.92 7.18 -3.09
N GLY A 47 -7.61 8.27 -2.40
CA GLY A 47 -7.72 9.61 -2.98
C GLY A 47 -6.65 9.86 -4.05
N PRO A 48 -6.73 10.95 -4.81
CA PRO A 48 -5.84 11.22 -5.95
C PRO A 48 -4.34 11.23 -5.56
N ILE A 49 -3.99 11.86 -4.44
CA ILE A 49 -2.61 11.88 -3.95
C ILE A 49 -2.15 10.48 -3.50
N GLN A 50 -3.01 9.73 -2.80
CA GLN A 50 -2.72 8.37 -2.36
C GLN A 50 -2.51 7.42 -3.55
N ALA A 51 -3.39 7.52 -4.55
CA ALA A 51 -3.32 6.75 -5.80
C ALA A 51 -2.02 7.04 -6.56
N GLN A 52 -1.62 8.32 -6.64
CA GLN A 52 -0.38 8.72 -7.30
C GLN A 52 0.86 8.19 -6.57
N VAL A 53 0.87 8.20 -5.23
CA VAL A 53 1.94 7.57 -4.44
C VAL A 53 2.06 6.09 -4.78
N VAL A 54 0.95 5.35 -4.77
CA VAL A 54 0.96 3.91 -5.09
C VAL A 54 1.44 3.67 -6.52
N ARG A 55 1.02 4.50 -7.48
CA ARG A 55 1.47 4.43 -8.88
C ARG A 55 2.98 4.57 -9.00
N ILE A 56 3.58 5.54 -8.30
CA ILE A 56 5.03 5.77 -8.30
C ILE A 56 5.77 4.55 -7.73
N LEU A 57 5.32 4.05 -6.58
CA LEU A 57 5.94 2.88 -5.93
C LEU A 57 5.82 1.61 -6.80
N HIS A 58 4.66 1.42 -7.44
CA HIS A 58 4.46 0.30 -8.35
C HIS A 58 5.36 0.39 -9.58
N ALA A 59 5.51 1.59 -10.17
CA ALA A 59 6.41 1.79 -11.31
C ALA A 59 7.87 1.49 -10.94
N ALA A 60 8.32 1.95 -9.77
CA ALA A 60 9.67 1.70 -9.28
C ALA A 60 9.94 0.20 -9.03
N ALA A 61 8.96 -0.51 -8.45
CA ALA A 61 9.03 -1.96 -8.29
C ALA A 61 9.15 -2.68 -9.65
N LYS A 62 8.38 -2.27 -10.67
CA LYS A 62 8.50 -2.83 -12.03
C LYS A 62 9.86 -2.57 -12.69
N GLN A 63 10.54 -1.49 -12.28
CA GLN A 63 11.88 -1.14 -12.76
C GLN A 63 13.00 -1.86 -12.01
N GLY A 64 12.68 -2.65 -10.98
CA GLY A 64 13.66 -3.38 -10.17
C GLY A 64 14.24 -2.58 -8.99
N ASP A 65 13.79 -1.34 -8.77
CA ASP A 65 14.18 -0.52 -7.63
C ASP A 65 12.97 -0.22 -6.73
N PRO A 66 12.47 -1.21 -5.96
CA PRO A 66 11.21 -1.07 -5.24
C PRO A 66 11.25 -0.06 -4.08
N TRP A 67 12.44 0.18 -3.51
CA TRP A 67 12.61 1.03 -2.33
C TRP A 67 12.83 2.50 -2.72
N GLN A 68 11.79 3.30 -2.58
CA GLN A 68 11.82 4.70 -2.97
C GLN A 68 11.86 5.64 -1.76
N SER A 69 12.59 6.75 -1.87
CA SER A 69 12.62 7.79 -0.84
C SER A 69 11.22 8.37 -0.63
N GLY A 70 10.70 8.30 0.60
CA GLY A 70 9.36 8.81 0.92
C GLY A 70 9.21 10.29 0.60
N LYS A 71 10.27 11.09 0.83
CA LYS A 71 10.27 12.51 0.48
C LYS A 71 10.14 12.72 -1.03
N ALA A 72 10.88 11.95 -1.84
CA ALA A 72 10.84 12.06 -3.30
C ALA A 72 9.48 11.64 -3.84
N VAL A 73 8.94 10.50 -3.36
CA VAL A 73 7.63 9.98 -3.74
C VAL A 73 6.52 10.97 -3.41
N LEU A 74 6.51 11.53 -2.19
CA LEU A 74 5.50 12.50 -1.76
C LEU A 74 5.57 13.80 -2.57
N SER A 75 6.78 14.29 -2.86
CA SER A 75 6.98 15.47 -3.70
C SER A 75 6.50 15.22 -5.12
N GLN A 76 6.85 14.08 -5.72
CA GLN A 76 6.43 13.71 -7.08
C GLN A 76 4.93 13.45 -7.17
N ALA A 77 4.31 12.96 -6.09
CA ALA A 77 2.86 12.80 -5.99
C ALA A 77 2.10 14.12 -5.78
N GLY A 78 2.79 15.26 -5.61
CA GLY A 78 2.18 16.55 -5.32
C GLY A 78 1.56 16.63 -3.92
N SER A 79 2.03 15.82 -2.98
CA SER A 79 1.54 15.82 -1.60
C SER A 79 1.96 17.12 -0.88
N ARG A 80 1.03 17.72 -0.14
CA ARG A 80 1.33 18.79 0.82
C ARG A 80 1.93 18.25 2.13
N SER A 81 1.73 16.97 2.41
CA SER A 81 2.26 16.31 3.60
C SER A 81 3.66 15.77 3.34
N LEU A 82 4.54 15.94 4.33
CA LEU A 82 5.93 15.44 4.30
C LEU A 82 6.09 14.01 4.84
N LYS A 83 5.01 13.42 5.37
CA LYS A 83 5.01 12.09 5.99
C LYS A 83 4.01 11.18 5.28
N MET A 84 4.44 9.95 4.99
CA MET A 84 3.57 8.95 4.37
C MET A 84 2.34 8.64 5.23
N ALA A 85 2.54 8.54 6.55
CA ALA A 85 1.47 8.30 7.51
C ALA A 85 0.38 9.39 7.46
N ASP A 86 0.74 10.66 7.24
CA ASP A 86 -0.24 11.76 7.14
C ASP A 86 -1.08 11.66 5.86
N VAL A 87 -0.49 11.22 4.75
CA VAL A 87 -1.21 11.00 3.48
C VAL A 87 -2.21 9.85 3.62
N PHE A 88 -1.85 8.79 4.34
CA PHE A 88 -2.67 7.58 4.49
C PHE A 88 -3.44 7.48 5.82
N LYS A 89 -3.45 8.54 6.65
CA LYS A 89 -4.04 8.52 8.01
C LYS A 89 -5.51 8.11 8.06
N SER A 90 -6.26 8.31 6.97
CA SER A 90 -7.67 7.88 6.86
C SER A 90 -7.85 6.37 6.64
N LYS A 91 -6.76 5.63 6.40
CA LYS A 91 -6.75 4.19 6.11
C LYS A 91 -5.99 3.49 7.22
N LYS A 92 -6.69 2.86 8.18
CA LYS A 92 -6.03 2.20 9.33
C LYS A 92 -5.04 1.12 8.91
N ASP A 93 -5.32 0.46 7.80
CA ASP A 93 -4.58 -0.71 7.33
C ASP A 93 -3.55 -0.39 6.22
N TRP A 94 -3.23 0.89 6.01
CA TRP A 94 -2.28 1.30 4.97
C TRP A 94 -0.88 0.66 5.07
N PRO A 95 -0.34 0.26 6.25
CA PRO A 95 0.95 -0.43 6.30
C PRO A 95 0.96 -1.80 5.62
N LEU A 96 -0.21 -2.39 5.33
CA LEU A 96 -0.33 -3.62 4.54
C LEU A 96 -0.23 -3.36 3.03
N LEU A 97 -0.34 -2.09 2.61
CA LEU A 97 -0.22 -1.66 1.23
C LEU A 97 1.17 -1.08 0.93
N ILE A 98 1.75 -0.35 1.88
CA ILE A 98 3.05 0.31 1.71
C ILE A 98 3.96 -0.09 2.87
N GLU A 99 5.07 -0.75 2.54
CA GLU A 99 6.10 -1.11 3.51
C GLU A 99 7.08 0.04 3.72
N SER A 100 7.53 0.21 4.96
CA SER A 100 8.59 1.14 5.34
C SER A 100 9.81 0.37 5.81
N ASN A 101 11.01 0.77 5.39
CA ASN A 101 12.25 0.19 5.91
C ASN A 101 12.71 0.83 7.23
N GLY A 102 11.93 1.76 7.80
CA GLY A 102 12.29 2.50 9.01
C GLY A 102 13.38 3.57 8.83
N ARG A 103 13.93 3.72 7.62
CA ARG A 103 14.98 4.70 7.26
C ARG A 103 14.47 5.75 6.26
N GLY A 104 13.16 5.87 6.11
CA GLY A 104 12.51 6.84 5.23
C GLY A 104 12.35 6.38 3.78
N ALA A 105 12.67 5.13 3.46
CA ALA A 105 12.31 4.53 2.17
C ALA A 105 11.04 3.68 2.30
N TYR A 106 10.26 3.69 1.23
CA TYR A 106 8.98 3.01 1.14
C TYR A 106 8.93 2.20 -0.15
N ARG A 107 8.23 1.07 -0.10
CA ARG A 107 7.93 0.27 -1.30
C ARG A 107 6.49 -0.18 -1.27
N LEU A 108 5.99 -0.63 -2.41
CA LEU A 108 4.70 -1.27 -2.48
C LEU A 108 4.79 -2.68 -1.90
N ALA A 109 3.83 -3.04 -1.07
CA ALA A 109 3.71 -4.38 -0.52
C ALA A 109 3.08 -5.32 -1.57
N GLY A 110 3.45 -6.62 -1.55
CA GLY A 110 2.85 -7.63 -2.44
C GLY A 110 3.38 -7.63 -3.88
N LEU A 111 4.61 -7.13 -4.09
CA LEU A 111 5.36 -7.19 -5.35
C LEU A 111 6.75 -7.81 -5.13
#